data_AF-A0A258SW62-F1
#
_entry.id   AF-A0A258SW62-F1
#
_cell.length_a   1.000
_cell.length_b   1.000
_cell.length_c   1.000
_cell.angle_alpha   90.00
_cell.angle_beta   90.00
_cell.angle_gamma   90.00
#
_symmetry.space_group_name_H-M   'P 1'
#
loop_
_entity.id
_entity.type
_entity.pdbx_description
1 polymer ?
#
loop_
_entity_poly.entity_id
_entity_poly.type
_entity_poly.pdbx_seq_one_letter_code
_entity_poly.pdbx_strand_id
1 'polypeptide(L)'
;MAGASLLTLIDDIATILDDVSVLTKVAAKKTAGVLGDDLALNAQQVNGVNADRELPVVWAVAKGSMLNKVILVPAALAISALAPWAVIPLLMLGGLFLCFEGVEKLYHQYFHHAEPKHLDPQQTSNPTEILADDLEKEKIKGAIRTDFILSAEIIVITLGTVASVSFSNQVMVLVGIAIIMTVGVYGLVAAIVKLDDGGLYLAQCQAQTIIGAIKRKFGFAILKFAPQRY
;
A
#
# COMPACT_ATOMS: atom_id res chain seq x y z
N MET A 1 -40.48 -13.76 24.95
CA MET A 1 -39.50 -14.58 24.19
C MET A 1 -38.86 -13.87 22.98
N ALA A 2 -39.11 -12.58 22.72
CA ALA A 2 -38.44 -11.87 21.62
C ALA A 2 -37.00 -11.42 21.96
N GLY A 3 -36.71 -11.08 23.23
CA GLY A 3 -35.38 -10.63 23.65
C GLY A 3 -34.30 -11.72 23.57
N ALA A 4 -34.66 -12.99 23.80
CA ALA A 4 -33.73 -14.11 23.68
C ALA A 4 -33.29 -14.34 22.21
N SER A 5 -34.20 -14.18 21.24
CA SER A 5 -33.89 -14.32 19.81
C SER A 5 -33.01 -13.18 19.28
N LEU A 6 -33.10 -11.98 19.83
CA LEU A 6 -32.23 -10.86 19.47
C LEU A 6 -30.82 -11.07 20.04
N LEU A 7 -30.73 -11.51 21.30
CA LEU A 7 -29.45 -11.79 21.94
C LEU A 7 -28.70 -12.93 21.24
N THR A 8 -29.37 -13.99 20.83
CA THR A 8 -28.74 -15.06 20.03
C THR A 8 -28.29 -14.57 18.66
N LEU A 9 -29.05 -13.68 18.01
CA LEU A 9 -28.63 -13.09 16.72
C LEU A 9 -27.37 -12.23 16.87
N ILE A 10 -27.29 -11.45 17.96
CA ILE A 10 -26.12 -10.62 18.27
C ILE A 10 -24.92 -11.50 18.59
N ASP A 11 -25.12 -12.61 19.32
CA ASP A 11 -24.06 -13.57 19.65
C ASP A 11 -23.52 -14.30 18.40
N ASP A 12 -24.40 -14.68 17.48
CA ASP A 12 -24.01 -15.25 16.18
C ASP A 12 -23.21 -14.23 15.34
N ILE A 13 -23.66 -12.97 15.30
CA ILE A 13 -22.92 -11.89 14.63
C ILE A 13 -21.55 -11.69 15.29
N ALA A 14 -21.48 -11.67 16.61
CA ALA A 14 -20.23 -11.51 17.35
C ALA A 14 -19.25 -12.65 17.04
N THR A 15 -19.74 -13.88 16.99
CA THR A 15 -18.94 -15.07 16.65
C THR A 15 -18.39 -15.00 15.23
N ILE A 16 -19.23 -14.62 14.25
CA ILE A 16 -18.79 -14.44 12.85
C ILE A 16 -17.75 -13.32 12.75
N LEU A 17 -17.94 -12.22 13.48
CA LEU A 17 -16.99 -11.11 13.49
C LEU A 17 -15.65 -11.49 14.13
N ASP A 18 -15.64 -12.34 15.15
CA ASP A 18 -14.40 -12.85 15.76
C ASP A 18 -13.61 -13.72 14.78
N ASP A 19 -14.29 -14.67 14.12
CA ASP A 19 -13.69 -15.51 13.07
C ASP A 19 -13.09 -14.66 11.94
N VAL A 20 -13.85 -13.68 11.45
CA VAL A 20 -13.39 -12.74 10.41
C VAL A 20 -12.19 -11.95 10.92
N SER A 21 -12.18 -11.51 12.17
CA SER A 21 -11.07 -10.76 12.77
C SER A 21 -9.80 -11.59 12.85
N VAL A 22 -9.90 -12.86 13.28
CA VAL A 22 -8.77 -13.79 13.34
C VAL A 22 -8.23 -14.08 11.94
N LEU A 23 -9.10 -14.40 10.98
CA LEU A 23 -8.71 -14.69 9.60
C LEU A 23 -8.09 -13.48 8.91
N THR A 24 -8.65 -12.29 9.12
CA THR A 24 -8.10 -11.03 8.61
C THR A 24 -6.71 -10.79 9.18
N LYS A 25 -6.51 -11.04 10.48
CA LYS A 25 -5.19 -10.91 11.12
C LYS A 25 -4.17 -11.90 10.54
N VAL A 26 -4.57 -13.15 10.29
CA VAL A 26 -3.69 -14.16 9.68
C VAL A 26 -3.35 -13.78 8.24
N ALA A 27 -4.34 -13.35 7.45
CA ALA A 27 -4.14 -12.88 6.09
C ALA A 27 -3.17 -11.69 6.05
N ALA A 28 -3.42 -10.65 6.87
CA ALA A 28 -2.55 -9.49 6.99
C ALA A 28 -1.11 -9.86 7.38
N LYS A 29 -0.94 -10.83 8.29
CA LYS A 29 0.40 -11.33 8.67
C LYS A 29 1.10 -12.01 7.50
N LYS A 30 0.38 -12.82 6.70
CA LYS A 30 0.96 -13.51 5.53
C LYS A 30 1.26 -12.55 4.38
N THR A 31 0.54 -11.45 4.27
CA THR A 31 0.75 -10.43 3.24
C THR A 31 1.68 -9.30 3.71
N ALA A 32 2.26 -9.38 4.92
CA ALA A 32 3.08 -8.31 5.48
C ALA A 32 4.36 -8.01 4.69
N GLY A 33 4.96 -9.03 4.05
CA GLY A 33 6.11 -8.82 3.16
C GLY A 33 5.71 -8.00 1.92
N VAL A 34 4.65 -8.43 1.26
CA VAL A 34 4.08 -7.78 0.05
C VAL A 34 3.55 -6.38 0.37
N LEU A 35 2.99 -6.18 1.56
CA LEU A 35 2.57 -4.86 2.07
C LEU A 35 3.76 -3.89 2.15
N GLY A 36 4.92 -4.38 2.61
CA GLY A 36 6.14 -3.58 2.68
C GLY A 36 6.59 -3.13 1.30
N ASP A 37 6.53 -4.03 0.33
CA ASP A 37 6.84 -3.72 -1.07
C ASP A 37 5.85 -2.69 -1.65
N ASP A 38 4.55 -2.84 -1.38
CA ASP A 38 3.51 -1.91 -1.81
C ASP A 38 3.71 -0.50 -1.24
N LEU A 39 4.06 -0.41 0.05
CA LEU A 39 4.43 0.85 0.70
C LEU A 39 5.66 1.49 0.07
N ALA A 40 6.73 0.72 -0.15
CA ALA A 40 7.97 1.22 -0.69
C ALA A 40 7.79 1.73 -2.13
N LEU A 41 7.10 0.96 -2.97
CA LEU A 41 6.85 1.31 -4.36
C LEU A 41 5.92 2.51 -4.48
N ASN A 42 4.84 2.58 -3.69
CA ASN A 42 3.96 3.76 -3.68
C ASN A 42 4.70 5.00 -3.19
N ALA A 43 5.51 4.90 -2.12
CA ALA A 43 6.31 6.02 -1.61
C ALA A 43 7.35 6.52 -2.64
N GLN A 44 7.98 5.60 -3.38
CA GLN A 44 8.94 5.96 -4.42
C GLN A 44 8.27 6.63 -5.64
N GLN A 45 7.04 6.22 -5.99
CA GLN A 45 6.31 6.76 -7.14
C GLN A 45 5.78 8.18 -6.92
N VAL A 46 5.54 8.56 -5.66
CA VAL A 46 5.14 9.95 -5.30
C VAL A 46 6.33 10.88 -5.09
N ASN A 47 7.53 10.33 -4.90
CA ASN A 47 8.76 11.11 -4.84
C ASN A 47 9.11 11.70 -6.23
N GLY A 48 9.44 12.98 -6.27
CA GLY A 48 9.82 13.70 -7.51
C GLY A 48 8.63 14.26 -8.31
N VAL A 49 7.45 14.39 -7.70
CA VAL A 49 6.42 15.35 -8.13
C VAL A 49 6.66 16.66 -7.37
N ASN A 50 6.21 17.80 -7.89
CA ASN A 50 6.28 19.06 -7.13
C ASN A 50 5.65 18.88 -5.73
N ALA A 51 6.31 19.36 -4.68
CA ALA A 51 5.92 19.15 -3.27
C ALA A 51 4.43 19.47 -3.00
N ASP A 52 3.91 20.53 -3.62
CA ASP A 52 2.51 20.95 -3.48
C ASP A 52 1.49 19.96 -4.07
N ARG A 53 1.92 18.99 -4.88
CA ARG A 53 1.06 18.06 -5.64
C ARG A 53 1.17 16.60 -5.21
N GLU A 54 1.99 16.27 -4.24
CA GLU A 54 2.22 14.88 -3.82
C GLU A 54 0.99 14.25 -3.15
N LEU A 55 0.32 14.98 -2.25
CA LEU A 55 -0.91 14.54 -1.61
C LEU A 55 -2.06 14.31 -2.62
N PRO A 56 -2.31 15.23 -3.59
CA PRO A 56 -3.24 14.98 -4.69
C PRO A 56 -2.91 13.74 -5.52
N VAL A 57 -1.63 13.48 -5.81
CA VAL A 57 -1.20 12.28 -6.55
C VAL A 57 -1.48 11.01 -5.74
N VAL A 58 -1.09 10.95 -4.45
CA VAL A 58 -1.40 9.82 -3.56
C VAL A 58 -2.89 9.54 -3.56
N TRP A 59 -3.72 10.57 -3.49
CA TRP A 59 -5.17 10.45 -3.50
C TRP A 59 -5.72 9.94 -4.85
N ALA A 60 -5.16 10.39 -5.96
CA ALA A 60 -5.53 9.90 -7.30
C ALA A 60 -5.19 8.41 -7.47
N VAL A 61 -4.00 8.00 -7.02
CA VAL A 61 -3.58 6.60 -7.02
C VAL A 61 -4.47 5.77 -6.11
N ALA A 62 -4.76 6.23 -4.89
CA ALA A 62 -5.65 5.55 -3.95
C ALA A 62 -7.06 5.31 -4.52
N LYS A 63 -7.62 6.29 -5.23
CA LYS A 63 -8.90 6.14 -5.94
C LYS A 63 -8.83 5.11 -7.06
N GLY A 64 -7.78 5.13 -7.88
CA GLY A 64 -7.57 4.14 -8.94
C GLY A 64 -7.41 2.74 -8.38
N SER A 65 -6.64 2.60 -7.30
CA SER A 65 -6.44 1.37 -6.55
C SER A 65 -7.75 0.81 -5.98
N MET A 66 -8.62 1.65 -5.42
CA MET A 66 -9.94 1.21 -4.96
C MET A 66 -10.77 0.61 -6.10
N LEU A 67 -10.80 1.26 -7.26
CA LEU A 67 -11.54 0.75 -8.42
C LEU A 67 -10.99 -0.61 -8.88
N ASN A 68 -9.67 -0.77 -8.88
CA ASN A 68 -9.02 -2.05 -9.17
C ASN A 68 -9.45 -3.14 -8.18
N LYS A 69 -9.43 -2.84 -6.87
CA LYS A 69 -9.82 -3.79 -5.82
C LYS A 69 -11.31 -4.16 -5.90
N VAL A 70 -12.18 -3.23 -6.31
CA VAL A 70 -13.61 -3.50 -6.57
C VAL A 70 -13.81 -4.50 -7.71
N ILE A 71 -12.85 -4.63 -8.64
CA ILE A 71 -12.89 -5.64 -9.72
C ILE A 71 -12.21 -6.94 -9.27
N LEU A 72 -11.03 -6.84 -8.65
CA LEU A 72 -10.23 -8.00 -8.22
C LEU A 72 -10.92 -8.84 -7.15
N VAL A 73 -11.56 -8.22 -6.16
CA VAL A 73 -12.19 -8.94 -5.04
C VAL A 73 -13.35 -9.81 -5.53
N PRO A 74 -14.34 -9.30 -6.30
CA PRO A 74 -15.38 -10.14 -6.88
C PRO A 74 -14.83 -11.21 -7.83
N ALA A 75 -13.79 -10.91 -8.61
CA ALA A 75 -13.17 -11.90 -9.48
C ALA A 75 -12.57 -13.07 -8.68
N ALA A 76 -11.85 -12.77 -7.59
CA ALA A 76 -11.30 -13.77 -6.68
C ALA A 76 -12.41 -14.60 -5.99
N LEU A 77 -13.48 -13.95 -5.54
CA LEU A 77 -14.65 -14.61 -4.97
C LEU A 77 -15.38 -15.49 -5.99
N ALA A 78 -15.48 -15.05 -7.25
CA ALA A 78 -16.07 -15.83 -8.33
C ALA A 78 -15.24 -17.08 -8.63
N ILE A 79 -13.91 -16.97 -8.62
CA ILE A 79 -13.02 -18.14 -8.74
C ILE A 79 -13.25 -19.09 -7.57
N SER A 80 -13.32 -18.58 -6.34
CA SER A 80 -13.61 -19.38 -5.14
C SER A 80 -14.93 -20.15 -5.25
N ALA A 81 -15.97 -19.52 -5.77
CA ALA A 81 -17.30 -20.11 -5.88
C ALA A 81 -17.45 -21.08 -7.07
N LEU A 82 -16.90 -20.74 -8.24
CA LEU A 82 -17.08 -21.49 -9.49
C LEU A 82 -16.04 -22.60 -9.68
N ALA A 83 -14.82 -22.37 -9.21
CA ALA A 83 -13.70 -23.31 -9.34
C ALA A 83 -12.83 -23.30 -8.08
N PRO A 84 -13.33 -23.81 -6.92
CA PRO A 84 -12.55 -23.86 -5.68
C PRO A 84 -11.21 -24.61 -5.84
N TRP A 85 -11.20 -25.63 -6.72
CA TRP A 85 -9.98 -26.38 -7.05
C TRP A 85 -8.89 -25.52 -7.71
N ALA A 86 -9.26 -24.39 -8.35
CA ALA A 86 -8.32 -23.47 -8.99
C ALA A 86 -7.62 -22.55 -7.97
N VAL A 87 -8.13 -22.43 -6.74
CA VAL A 87 -7.51 -21.62 -5.69
C VAL A 87 -6.12 -22.15 -5.32
N ILE A 88 -5.98 -23.47 -5.17
CA ILE A 88 -4.70 -24.14 -4.85
C ILE A 88 -3.63 -23.90 -5.94
N PRO A 89 -3.85 -24.19 -7.23
CA PRO A 89 -2.85 -23.95 -8.26
C PRO A 89 -2.55 -22.45 -8.43
N LEU A 90 -3.54 -21.57 -8.25
CA LEU A 90 -3.32 -20.13 -8.33
C LEU A 90 -2.47 -19.61 -7.16
N LEU A 91 -2.63 -20.18 -5.95
CA LEU A 91 -1.74 -19.96 -4.81
C LEU A 91 -0.34 -20.52 -5.05
N MET A 92 -0.22 -21.71 -5.61
CA MET A 92 1.09 -22.31 -5.91
C MET A 92 1.86 -21.46 -6.93
N LEU A 93 1.16 -20.96 -7.96
CA LEU A 93 1.74 -20.03 -8.93
C LEU A 93 2.12 -18.69 -8.31
N GLY A 94 1.25 -18.10 -7.48
CA GLY A 94 1.55 -16.87 -6.75
C GLY A 94 2.74 -17.03 -5.80
N GLY A 95 2.80 -18.14 -5.07
CA GLY A 95 3.93 -18.49 -4.21
C GLY A 95 5.23 -18.71 -4.97
N LEU A 96 5.18 -19.37 -6.13
CA LEU A 96 6.34 -19.55 -7.00
C LEU A 96 6.85 -18.21 -7.55
N PHE A 97 5.94 -17.34 -7.99
CA PHE A 97 6.27 -15.98 -8.45
C PHE A 97 6.94 -15.16 -7.34
N LEU A 98 6.39 -15.22 -6.13
CA LEU A 98 6.99 -14.60 -4.94
C LEU A 98 8.40 -15.11 -4.61
N CYS A 99 8.61 -16.43 -4.69
CA CYS A 99 9.94 -17.00 -4.49
C CYS A 99 10.93 -16.51 -5.56
N PHE A 100 10.48 -16.38 -6.81
CA PHE A 100 11.30 -15.85 -7.89
C PHE A 100 11.67 -14.38 -7.64
N GLU A 101 10.69 -13.51 -7.39
CA GLU A 101 10.92 -12.08 -7.15
C GLU A 101 11.75 -11.84 -5.87
N GLY A 102 11.52 -12.65 -4.82
CA GLY A 102 12.31 -12.59 -3.59
C GLY A 102 13.79 -12.93 -3.83
N VAL A 103 14.09 -13.95 -4.64
CA VAL A 103 15.47 -14.28 -5.01
C VAL A 103 16.09 -13.19 -5.89
N GLU A 104 15.35 -12.61 -6.84
CA GLU A 104 15.82 -11.52 -7.68
C GLU A 104 16.21 -10.28 -6.86
N LYS A 105 15.36 -9.87 -5.91
CA LYS A 105 15.64 -8.74 -5.01
C LYS A 105 16.87 -8.98 -4.14
N LEU A 106 16.99 -10.19 -3.56
CA LEU A 106 18.17 -10.56 -2.76
C LEU A 106 19.44 -10.63 -3.60
N TYR A 107 19.36 -11.17 -4.81
CA TYR A 107 20.47 -11.26 -5.74
C TYR A 107 20.96 -9.86 -6.13
N HIS A 108 20.07 -8.95 -6.50
CA HIS A 108 20.43 -7.57 -6.79
C HIS A 108 21.04 -6.86 -5.59
N GLN A 109 20.53 -7.06 -4.38
CA GLN A 109 21.07 -6.45 -3.17
C GLN A 109 22.48 -6.96 -2.81
N TYR A 110 22.77 -8.25 -3.06
CA TYR A 110 24.06 -8.85 -2.71
C TYR A 110 25.13 -8.72 -3.81
N PHE A 111 24.73 -8.68 -5.09
CA PHE A 111 25.66 -8.68 -6.22
C PHE A 111 25.79 -7.34 -6.96
N HIS A 112 24.91 -6.36 -6.72
CA HIS A 112 25.07 -4.99 -7.24
C HIS A 112 25.25 -3.98 -6.10
N HIS A 113 26.49 -3.73 -5.72
CA HIS A 113 26.89 -2.39 -5.25
C HIS A 113 27.30 -1.59 -6.49
N ALA A 114 26.70 -0.41 -6.69
CA ALA A 114 26.78 0.49 -7.85
C ALA A 114 25.82 0.12 -9.01
N GLU A 115 24.97 1.03 -9.53
CA GLU A 115 25.04 2.49 -9.55
C GLU A 115 23.74 3.12 -9.00
N PRO A 116 23.79 4.32 -8.39
CA PRO A 116 22.62 5.18 -8.44
C PRO A 116 22.29 5.34 -9.92
N LYS A 117 21.08 4.98 -10.32
CA LYS A 117 20.50 5.51 -11.55
C LYS A 117 20.44 7.02 -11.31
N HIS A 118 21.52 7.72 -11.64
CA HIS A 118 21.54 9.15 -11.80
C HIS A 118 20.51 9.42 -12.88
N LEU A 119 19.27 9.69 -12.44
CA LEU A 119 18.39 10.56 -13.19
C LEU A 119 19.18 11.86 -13.30
N ASP A 120 19.77 12.02 -14.47
CA ASP A 120 20.57 13.15 -14.90
C ASP A 120 19.90 14.46 -14.42
N PRO A 121 20.47 15.23 -13.46
CA PRO A 121 19.83 16.44 -12.96
C PRO A 121 19.83 17.60 -13.97
N GLN A 122 20.15 17.36 -15.24
CA GLN A 122 20.48 18.39 -16.23
C GLN A 122 19.71 18.33 -17.56
N GLN A 123 18.62 17.58 -17.65
CA GLN A 123 17.65 17.72 -18.74
C GLN A 123 16.26 17.92 -18.12
N THR A 124 15.54 19.02 -18.26
CA THR A 124 15.58 20.18 -19.15
C THR A 124 14.66 21.22 -18.50
N SER A 125 15.08 22.49 -18.51
CA SER A 125 14.26 23.72 -18.55
C SER A 125 12.76 23.60 -18.19
N ASN A 126 12.35 24.27 -17.11
CA ASN A 126 10.97 24.71 -16.81
C ASN A 126 9.87 24.00 -17.63
N PRO A 127 9.23 22.96 -17.10
CA PRO A 127 8.09 22.35 -17.77
C PRO A 127 7.04 23.45 -17.96
N THR A 128 6.64 23.70 -19.20
CA THR A 128 5.36 24.37 -19.44
C THR A 128 4.30 23.58 -18.67
N GLU A 129 3.38 24.23 -17.95
CA GLU A 129 2.44 23.56 -17.03
C GLU A 129 1.75 22.32 -17.65
N ILE A 130 1.51 22.36 -18.97
CA ILE A 130 0.93 21.29 -19.77
C ILE A 130 1.79 20.01 -19.77
N LEU A 131 3.11 20.13 -19.85
CA LEU A 131 4.04 18.97 -19.85
C LEU A 131 4.19 18.35 -18.45
N ALA A 132 4.07 19.16 -17.39
CA ALA A 132 4.10 18.65 -16.01
C ALA A 132 2.86 17.79 -15.69
N ASP A 133 1.68 18.22 -16.15
CA ASP A 133 0.42 17.49 -15.94
C ASP A 133 0.40 16.13 -16.64
N ASP A 134 0.99 16.02 -17.84
CA ASP A 134 1.01 14.76 -18.58
C ASP A 134 2.00 13.75 -17.97
N LEU A 135 3.14 14.22 -17.45
CA LEU A 135 4.06 13.39 -16.67
C LEU A 135 3.43 12.92 -15.35
N GLU A 136 2.65 13.77 -14.68
CA GLU A 136 1.91 13.42 -13.46
C GLU A 136 0.88 12.33 -13.73
N LYS A 137 0.09 12.45 -14.80
CA LYS A 137 -0.88 11.42 -15.22
C LYS A 137 -0.20 10.10 -15.56
N GLU A 138 0.96 10.15 -16.21
CA GLU A 138 1.71 8.94 -16.57
C GLU A 138 2.24 8.23 -15.31
N LYS A 139 2.75 8.99 -14.34
CA LYS A 139 3.14 8.47 -13.01
C LYS A 139 1.96 7.85 -12.27
N ILE A 140 0.81 8.54 -12.22
CA ILE A 140 -0.42 8.01 -11.59
C ILE A 140 -0.83 6.70 -12.25
N LYS A 141 -0.83 6.63 -13.58
CA LYS A 141 -1.21 5.44 -14.33
C LYS A 141 -0.22 4.28 -14.11
N GLY A 142 1.07 4.59 -14.04
CA GLY A 142 2.11 3.62 -13.69
C GLY A 142 1.89 3.05 -12.29
N ALA A 143 1.65 3.93 -11.31
CA ALA A 143 1.39 3.55 -9.93
C ALA A 143 0.15 2.66 -9.77
N ILE A 144 -0.95 3.01 -10.43
CA ILE A 144 -2.19 2.21 -10.43
C ILE A 144 -1.95 0.80 -11.01
N ARG A 145 -1.10 0.66 -12.02
CA ARG A 145 -0.77 -0.64 -12.62
C ARG A 145 0.09 -1.50 -11.69
N THR A 146 1.09 -0.90 -11.05
CA THR A 146 1.92 -1.60 -10.07
C THR A 146 1.09 -2.05 -8.87
N ASP A 147 0.25 -1.16 -8.32
CA ASP A 147 -0.67 -1.49 -7.22
C ASP A 147 -1.66 -2.60 -7.62
N PHE A 148 -2.14 -2.65 -8.88
CA PHE A 148 -3.02 -3.73 -9.33
C PHE A 148 -2.36 -5.10 -9.18
N ILE A 149 -1.08 -5.22 -9.54
CA ILE A 149 -0.32 -6.48 -9.47
C ILE A 149 -0.09 -6.87 -8.01
N LEU A 150 0.39 -5.93 -7.19
CA LEU A 150 0.59 -6.15 -5.74
C LEU A 150 -0.72 -6.50 -5.03
N SER A 151 -1.80 -5.80 -5.37
CA SER A 151 -3.14 -6.05 -4.85
C SER A 151 -3.66 -7.44 -5.23
N ALA A 152 -3.42 -7.87 -6.48
CA ALA A 152 -3.78 -9.21 -6.92
C ALA A 152 -3.07 -10.27 -6.07
N GLU A 153 -1.78 -10.07 -5.79
CA GLU A 153 -0.99 -10.98 -4.96
C GLU A 153 -1.53 -11.08 -3.52
N ILE A 154 -1.79 -9.93 -2.88
CA ILE A 154 -2.40 -9.85 -1.54
C ILE A 154 -3.75 -10.57 -1.51
N ILE A 155 -4.58 -10.35 -2.53
CA ILE A 155 -5.91 -10.97 -2.65
C ILE A 155 -5.79 -12.49 -2.83
N VAL A 156 -4.83 -12.97 -3.61
CA VAL A 156 -4.58 -14.40 -3.81
C VAL A 156 -4.14 -15.08 -2.52
N ILE A 157 -3.17 -14.49 -1.80
CA ILE A 157 -2.70 -15.01 -0.49
C ILE A 157 -3.84 -15.02 0.53
N THR A 158 -4.65 -13.96 0.53
CA THR A 158 -5.83 -13.84 1.40
C THR A 158 -6.85 -14.92 1.06
N LEU A 159 -7.18 -15.08 -0.23
CA LEU A 159 -8.11 -16.09 -0.73
C LEU A 159 -7.67 -17.49 -0.30
N GLY A 160 -6.37 -17.81 -0.38
CA GLY A 160 -5.84 -19.09 0.11
C GLY A 160 -5.91 -19.27 1.61
N THR A 161 -5.87 -18.19 2.38
CA THR A 161 -6.01 -18.24 3.84
C THR A 161 -7.45 -18.50 4.25
N VAL A 162 -8.42 -18.05 3.45
CA VAL A 162 -9.86 -18.23 3.73
C VAL A 162 -10.52 -19.31 2.87
N ALA A 163 -9.75 -20.04 2.04
CA ALA A 163 -10.30 -21.01 1.10
C ALA A 163 -11.12 -22.14 1.77
N SER A 164 -10.82 -22.47 3.04
CA SER A 164 -11.48 -23.53 3.79
C SER A 164 -12.68 -23.06 4.64
N VAL A 165 -12.97 -21.77 4.69
CA VAL A 165 -14.09 -21.23 5.51
C VAL A 165 -15.33 -20.95 4.65
N SER A 166 -16.44 -20.65 5.33
CA SER A 166 -17.71 -20.32 4.67
C SER A 166 -17.57 -19.14 3.71
N PHE A 167 -18.34 -19.14 2.62
CA PHE A 167 -18.30 -18.07 1.61
C PHE A 167 -18.57 -16.68 2.23
N SER A 168 -19.47 -16.59 3.22
CA SER A 168 -19.73 -15.33 3.94
C SER A 168 -18.47 -14.79 4.63
N ASN A 169 -17.72 -15.65 5.33
CA ASN A 169 -16.48 -15.24 5.98
C ASN A 169 -15.40 -14.89 4.95
N GLN A 170 -15.33 -15.61 3.82
CA GLN A 170 -14.41 -15.26 2.72
C GLN A 170 -14.67 -13.84 2.20
N VAL A 171 -15.93 -13.49 1.94
CA VAL A 171 -16.33 -12.16 1.47
C VAL A 171 -15.94 -11.09 2.49
N MET A 172 -16.29 -11.29 3.76
CA MET A 172 -15.98 -10.31 4.81
C MET A 172 -14.47 -10.09 4.97
N VAL A 173 -13.67 -11.16 4.97
CA VAL A 173 -12.21 -11.05 5.10
C VAL A 173 -11.58 -10.38 3.86
N LEU A 174 -11.98 -10.77 2.64
CA LEU A 174 -11.41 -10.19 1.42
C LEU A 174 -11.75 -8.71 1.27
N VAL A 175 -13.00 -8.32 1.56
CA VAL A 175 -13.40 -6.91 1.58
C VAL A 175 -12.70 -6.15 2.69
N GLY A 176 -12.61 -6.74 3.88
CA GLY A 176 -11.91 -6.17 5.03
C GLY A 176 -10.44 -5.88 4.73
N ILE A 177 -9.71 -6.86 4.19
CA ILE A 177 -8.32 -6.70 3.74
C ILE A 177 -8.23 -5.64 2.65
N ALA A 178 -9.07 -5.66 1.62
CA ALA A 178 -9.01 -4.67 0.55
C ALA A 178 -9.14 -3.23 1.07
N ILE A 179 -10.05 -2.99 2.03
CA ILE A 179 -10.25 -1.69 2.67
C ILE A 179 -9.07 -1.34 3.58
N ILE A 180 -8.67 -2.25 4.48
CA ILE A 180 -7.56 -2.03 5.43
C ILE A 180 -6.27 -1.71 4.67
N MET A 181 -5.98 -2.42 3.59
CA MET A 181 -4.78 -2.20 2.79
C MET A 181 -4.84 -0.85 2.07
N THR A 182 -5.98 -0.51 1.46
CA THR A 182 -6.12 0.79 0.80
C THR A 182 -5.94 1.94 1.79
N VAL A 183 -6.63 1.90 2.94
CA VAL A 183 -6.55 2.98 3.92
C VAL A 183 -5.19 2.98 4.63
N GLY A 184 -4.68 1.81 4.98
CA GLY A 184 -3.42 1.64 5.70
C GLY A 184 -2.21 2.04 4.88
N VAL A 185 -2.09 1.55 3.64
CA VAL A 185 -0.95 1.84 2.76
C VAL A 185 -0.95 3.31 2.38
N TYR A 186 -2.01 3.79 1.74
CA TYR A 186 -2.06 5.18 1.26
C TYR A 186 -2.14 6.19 2.41
N GLY A 187 -2.75 5.83 3.53
CA GLY A 187 -2.73 6.65 4.74
C GLY A 187 -1.32 6.79 5.33
N LEU A 188 -0.54 5.70 5.35
CA LEU A 188 0.85 5.74 5.80
C LEU A 188 1.74 6.53 4.83
N VAL A 189 1.59 6.32 3.52
CA VAL A 189 2.33 7.09 2.50
C VAL A 189 2.02 8.58 2.61
N ALA A 190 0.75 8.96 2.73
CA ALA A 190 0.35 10.35 2.93
C ALA A 190 0.91 10.94 4.24
N ALA A 191 0.98 10.14 5.31
CA ALA A 191 1.59 10.55 6.57
C ALA A 191 3.10 10.78 6.43
N ILE A 192 3.81 9.91 5.71
CA ILE A 192 5.26 10.07 5.45
C ILE A 192 5.52 11.35 4.68
N VAL A 193 4.79 11.61 3.59
CA VAL A 193 4.91 12.84 2.79
C VAL A 193 4.66 14.07 3.67
N LYS A 194 3.60 14.04 4.48
CA LYS A 194 3.26 15.16 5.37
C LYS A 194 4.28 15.39 6.48
N LEU A 195 4.93 14.33 6.97
CA LEU A 195 6.00 14.43 7.96
C LEU A 195 7.27 15.03 7.35
N ASP A 196 7.56 14.75 6.08
CA ASP A 196 8.68 15.34 5.34
C ASP A 196 8.48 16.86 5.13
N ASP A 197 7.30 17.28 4.64
CA ASP A 197 6.94 18.69 4.49
C ASP A 197 6.98 19.44 5.84
N GLY A 198 6.48 18.80 6.90
CA GLY A 198 6.56 19.33 8.27
C GLY A 198 7.99 19.45 8.78
N GLY A 199 8.87 18.51 8.42
CA GLY A 199 10.30 18.52 8.72
C GLY A 199 11.02 19.70 8.06
N LEU A 200 10.74 19.96 6.79
CA LEU A 200 11.21 21.14 6.05
C LEU A 200 10.74 22.46 6.69
N TYR A 201 9.46 22.56 7.03
CA TYR A 201 8.90 23.73 7.72
C TYR A 201 9.57 23.99 9.08
N LEU A 202 9.83 22.93 9.85
CA LEU A 202 10.52 23.00 11.14
C LEU A 202 12.01 23.34 10.99
N ALA A 203 12.66 22.89 9.92
CA ALA A 203 14.06 23.20 9.61
C ALA A 203 14.26 24.65 9.14
N GLN A 204 13.27 25.23 8.46
CA GLN A 204 13.30 26.62 7.95
C GLN A 204 12.89 27.67 9.00
N CYS A 205 12.35 27.26 10.15
CA CYS A 205 12.03 28.18 11.25
C CYS A 205 13.29 28.88 11.80
N GLN A 206 13.33 30.22 11.72
CA GLN A 206 14.42 31.03 12.26
C GLN A 206 14.56 30.83 13.77
N ALA A 207 15.75 30.40 14.19
CA ALA A 207 16.08 30.14 15.59
C ALA A 207 16.37 31.44 16.33
N GLN A 208 15.33 32.24 16.62
CA GLN A 208 15.45 33.39 17.51
C GLN A 208 15.20 33.02 19.00
N THR A 209 14.75 31.80 19.29
CA THR A 209 14.41 31.34 20.65
C THR A 209 14.93 29.92 20.90
N ILE A 210 15.17 29.54 22.16
CA ILE A 210 15.62 28.18 22.58
C ILE A 210 14.67 27.09 22.05
N ILE A 211 13.37 27.38 22.03
CA ILE A 211 12.33 26.51 21.45
C ILE A 211 12.51 26.35 19.93
N GLY A 212 12.96 27.39 19.22
CA GLY A 212 13.31 27.34 17.80
C GLY A 212 14.55 26.49 17.52
N ALA A 213 15.54 26.49 18.42
CA ALA A 213 16.73 25.63 18.29
C ALA A 213 16.41 24.14 18.49
N ILE A 214 15.51 23.80 19.42
CA ILE A 214 15.02 22.43 19.63
C ILE A 214 14.19 21.96 18.43
N LYS A 215 13.27 22.79 17.94
CA LYS A 215 12.48 22.53 16.73
C LYS A 215 13.36 22.30 15.51
N ARG A 216 14.42 23.10 15.33
CA ARG A 216 15.39 22.94 14.24
C ARG A 216 16.18 21.64 14.35
N LYS A 217 16.63 21.25 15.56
CA LYS A 217 17.31 19.97 15.80
C LYS A 217 16.40 18.77 15.50
N PHE A 218 15.12 18.86 15.86
CA PHE A 218 14.13 17.84 15.53
C PHE A 218 13.85 17.79 14.01
N GLY A 219 13.75 18.94 13.34
CA GLY A 219 13.64 19.03 11.88
C GLY A 219 14.82 18.37 11.16
N PHE A 220 16.07 18.65 11.58
CA PHE A 220 17.24 17.98 11.04
C PHE A 220 17.28 16.48 11.35
N ALA A 221 16.77 16.04 12.50
CA ALA A 221 16.68 14.62 12.82
C ALA A 221 15.65 13.90 11.92
N ILE A 222 14.50 14.52 11.67
CA ILE A 222 13.47 14.00 10.75
C ILE A 222 14.01 13.96 9.32
N LEU A 223 14.66 15.04 8.84
CA LEU A 223 15.27 15.10 7.51
C LEU A 223 16.42 14.10 7.32
N LYS A 224 17.10 13.70 8.40
CA LYS A 224 18.15 12.67 8.35
C LYS A 224 17.60 11.25 8.25
N PHE A 225 16.36 11.03 8.68
CA PHE A 225 15.65 9.75 8.58
C PHE A 225 14.71 9.68 7.37
N ALA A 226 14.34 10.82 6.78
CA ALA A 226 13.64 10.88 5.50
C ALA A 226 14.60 10.47 4.36
N PRO A 227 14.11 9.71 3.35
CA PRO A 227 14.89 9.40 2.16
C PRO A 227 15.30 10.72 1.49
N GLN A 228 16.62 10.90 1.31
CA GLN A 228 17.25 12.16 0.93
C GLN A 228 16.53 12.87 -0.22
N ARG A 229 16.08 14.10 0.04
CA ARG A 229 15.31 14.93 -0.88
C ARG A 229 16.04 16.16 -1.40
N TYR A 230 17.34 16.29 -1.14
CA TYR A 230 18.20 17.38 -1.62
C TYR A 230 19.63 16.90 -1.82
#